data_AF-A0A970V2M8-F1
#
_entry.id   AF-A0A970V2M8-F1
#
_cell.length_a   1.000
_cell.length_b   1.000
_cell.length_c   1.000
_cell.angle_alpha   90.00
_cell.angle_beta   90.00
_cell.angle_gamma   90.00
#
_symmetry.space_group_name_H-M   'P 1'
#
loop_
_entity.id
_entity.type
_entity.pdbx_description
1 polymer ?
#
loop_
_entity_poly.entity_id
_entity_poly.type
_entity_poly.pdbx_seq_one_letter_code
_entity_poly.pdbx_strand_id
1 'polypeptide(L)'
;MHTRGRAAATLWVVSLFLWSATVQAQQNLIASVQVTGNEYISRDAILDAAKDALRIGSEYSDQAANAARAAVLRMGYFAEVTVSHEVTPEGVTVTIAVVERKRIEQIAFVGNTVISDSVLQEAIRTRVGHVVDNEVIRRDVGRLEEQYSRQG
;
A
#
# COMPACT_ATOMS: atom_id res chain seq x y z
N MET A 1 -4.73 -20.15 -89.67
CA MET A 1 -3.34 -20.07 -89.17
C MET A 1 -3.04 -18.63 -88.77
N HIS A 2 -2.58 -18.44 -87.53
CA HIS A 2 -1.82 -17.30 -86.97
C HIS A 2 -2.45 -15.88 -87.00
N THR A 3 -3.06 -15.36 -85.93
CA THR A 3 -2.57 -14.88 -84.60
C THR A 3 -1.92 -13.48 -84.56
N ARG A 4 -2.69 -12.54 -83.96
CA ARG A 4 -2.35 -11.55 -82.91
C ARG A 4 -1.41 -10.38 -83.19
N GLY A 5 -1.91 -9.18 -82.82
CA GLY A 5 -1.11 -8.00 -82.51
C GLY A 5 -1.93 -6.90 -81.83
N ARG A 6 -2.17 -7.02 -80.52
CA ARG A 6 -2.59 -5.90 -79.65
C ARG A 6 -1.80 -5.98 -78.36
N ALA A 7 -0.95 -4.99 -78.12
CA ALA A 7 -0.43 -4.67 -76.80
C ALA A 7 -0.05 -3.19 -76.78
N ALA A 8 -0.94 -2.36 -76.22
CA ALA A 8 -0.63 -1.00 -75.80
C ALA A 8 -0.71 -0.96 -74.27
N ALA A 9 0.29 -0.30 -73.71
CA ALA A 9 0.64 -0.20 -72.30
C ALA A 9 -0.44 0.41 -71.41
N THR A 10 -0.47 -0.04 -70.15
CA THR A 10 -0.75 0.82 -68.99
C THR A 10 -0.04 0.24 -67.77
N LEU A 11 1.03 0.92 -67.36
CA LEU A 11 1.75 0.71 -66.11
C LEU A 11 0.84 1.05 -64.93
N TRP A 12 0.56 0.07 -64.07
CA TRP A 12 0.00 0.33 -62.74
C TRP A 12 1.16 0.50 -61.75
N VAL A 13 1.46 1.76 -61.39
CA VAL A 13 2.33 2.07 -60.25
C VAL A 13 1.54 1.73 -58.99
N VAL A 14 1.85 0.60 -58.36
CA VAL A 14 1.34 0.24 -57.04
C VAL A 14 2.06 1.10 -56.01
N SER A 15 1.40 2.17 -55.57
CA SER A 15 1.88 3.01 -54.46
C SER A 15 1.66 2.27 -53.15
N LEU A 16 2.72 1.68 -52.59
CA LEU A 16 2.71 1.08 -51.26
C LEU A 16 2.62 2.21 -50.22
N PHE A 17 1.42 2.51 -49.75
CA PHE A 17 1.23 3.34 -48.55
C PHE A 17 1.64 2.51 -47.34
N LEU A 18 2.91 2.64 -46.93
CA LEU A 18 3.39 2.16 -45.63
C LEU A 18 2.75 3.04 -44.54
N TRP A 19 1.59 2.62 -44.06
CA TRP A 19 1.02 3.17 -42.84
C TRP A 19 1.85 2.65 -41.67
N SER A 20 2.92 3.36 -41.31
CA SER A 20 3.62 3.10 -40.07
C SER A 20 2.68 3.47 -38.92
N ALA A 21 2.04 2.47 -38.33
CA ALA A 21 1.44 2.64 -37.01
C ALA A 21 2.59 2.86 -36.02
N THR A 22 2.78 4.10 -35.59
CA THR A 22 3.63 4.38 -34.44
C THR A 22 2.96 3.70 -33.25
N VAL A 23 3.56 2.62 -32.75
CA VAL A 23 3.22 2.09 -31.43
C VAL A 23 3.63 3.17 -30.44
N GLN A 24 2.66 3.96 -29.99
CA GLN A 24 2.87 4.93 -28.94
C GLN A 24 3.16 4.11 -27.68
N ALA A 25 4.43 4.07 -27.24
CA ALA A 25 4.77 3.50 -25.95
C ALA A 25 3.99 4.28 -24.89
N GLN A 26 2.93 3.67 -24.35
CA GLN A 26 2.16 4.24 -23.26
C GLN A 26 3.15 4.46 -22.13
N GLN A 27 3.33 5.72 -21.73
CA GLN A 27 4.34 6.09 -20.74
C GLN A 27 3.97 5.47 -19.39
N ASN A 28 4.47 4.27 -19.14
CA ASN A 28 4.28 3.53 -17.88
C ASN A 28 5.16 4.12 -16.75
N LEU A 29 5.50 5.40 -16.84
CA LEU A 29 6.34 6.09 -15.87
C LEU A 29 5.46 6.61 -14.74
N ILE A 30 5.91 6.42 -13.51
CA ILE A 30 5.23 6.91 -12.32
C ILE A 30 5.23 8.44 -12.34
N ALA A 31 4.05 9.04 -12.46
CA ALA A 31 3.84 10.47 -12.42
C ALA A 31 3.65 10.95 -10.98
N SER A 32 2.91 10.18 -10.17
CA SER A 32 2.61 10.53 -8.79
C SER A 32 2.44 9.30 -7.89
N VAL A 33 2.75 9.47 -6.61
CA VAL A 33 2.49 8.47 -5.56
C VAL A 33 1.62 9.11 -4.47
N GLN A 34 0.52 8.45 -4.17
CA GLN A 34 -0.49 8.92 -3.22
C GLN A 34 -0.66 7.91 -2.09
N VAL A 35 -1.10 8.39 -0.93
CA VAL A 35 -1.36 7.56 0.25
C VAL A 35 -2.77 7.88 0.75
N THR A 36 -3.52 6.84 1.09
CA THR A 36 -4.88 6.95 1.65
C THR A 36 -5.08 5.98 2.81
N GLY A 37 -6.01 6.30 3.71
CA GLY A 37 -6.36 5.44 4.85
C GLY A 37 -5.44 5.57 6.08
N ASN A 38 -4.45 6.46 6.03
CA ASN A 38 -3.62 6.80 7.19
C ASN A 38 -4.33 7.82 8.09
N GLU A 39 -4.18 7.66 9.41
CA GLU A 39 -4.79 8.50 10.44
C GLU A 39 -3.75 8.97 11.45
N TYR A 40 -2.98 8.04 12.05
CA TYR A 40 -1.94 8.38 13.02
C TYR A 40 -0.54 8.39 12.39
N ILE A 41 -0.30 7.58 11.38
CA ILE A 41 0.98 7.58 10.66
C ILE A 41 0.94 8.66 9.58
N SER A 42 1.97 9.49 9.53
CA SER A 42 2.04 10.56 8.54
C SER A 42 2.17 9.99 7.12
N ARG A 43 1.54 10.68 6.16
CA ARG A 43 1.66 10.37 4.74
C ARG A 43 3.13 10.31 4.31
N ASP A 44 3.94 11.27 4.76
CA ASP A 44 5.35 11.37 4.39
C ASP A 44 6.15 10.16 4.86
N ALA A 45 5.88 9.62 6.06
CA ALA A 45 6.56 8.42 6.54
C ALA A 45 6.26 7.19 5.67
N ILE A 46 5.01 7.07 5.18
CA ILE A 46 4.59 5.98 4.29
C ILE A 46 5.26 6.13 2.91
N LEU A 47 5.28 7.35 2.37
CA LEU A 47 5.98 7.66 1.13
C LEU A 47 7.48 7.38 1.24
N ASP A 48 8.11 7.78 2.35
CA ASP A 48 9.52 7.54 2.62
C ASP A 48 9.87 6.05 2.70
N ALA A 49 8.98 5.22 3.26
CA ALA A 49 9.18 3.78 3.29
C ALA A 49 9.08 3.14 1.89
N ALA A 50 8.27 3.71 1.00
CA ALA A 50 8.02 3.18 -0.34
C ALA A 50 8.94 3.74 -1.44
N LYS A 51 9.66 4.84 -1.18
CA LYS A 51 10.38 5.63 -2.20
C LYS A 51 11.41 4.87 -3.02
N ASP A 52 12.07 3.87 -2.41
CA ASP A 52 13.09 3.07 -3.09
C ASP A 52 12.49 2.17 -4.17
N ALA A 53 11.22 1.79 -4.01
CA ALA A 53 10.49 0.96 -4.94
C ALA A 53 9.62 1.78 -5.92
N LEU A 54 8.98 2.85 -5.44
CA LEU A 54 8.09 3.70 -6.24
C LEU A 54 8.67 5.10 -6.39
N ARG A 55 9.50 5.29 -7.42
CA ARG A 55 10.13 6.58 -7.69
C ARG A 55 9.42 7.32 -8.82
N ILE A 56 9.15 8.60 -8.62
CA ILE A 56 8.60 9.44 -9.70
C ILE A 56 9.58 9.44 -10.89
N GLY A 57 9.05 9.25 -12.08
CA GLY A 57 9.80 9.14 -13.34
C GLY A 57 10.40 7.76 -13.61
N SER A 58 10.29 6.78 -12.70
CA SER A 58 10.65 5.39 -13.00
C SER A 58 9.48 4.62 -13.59
N GLU A 59 9.77 3.52 -14.27
CA GLU A 59 8.74 2.62 -14.78
C GLU A 59 7.99 1.93 -13.64
N TYR A 60 6.65 1.89 -13.73
CA TYR A 60 5.81 1.11 -12.83
C TYR A 60 5.91 -0.38 -13.19
N SER A 61 6.01 -1.23 -12.16
CA SER A 61 5.92 -2.68 -12.32
C SER A 61 5.27 -3.31 -11.09
N ASP A 62 4.67 -4.49 -11.26
CA ASP A 62 4.12 -5.25 -10.14
C ASP A 62 5.20 -5.64 -9.11
N GLN A 63 6.45 -5.81 -9.56
CA GLN A 63 7.58 -6.04 -8.66
C GLN A 63 7.83 -4.81 -7.76
N ALA A 64 7.82 -3.61 -8.34
CA ALA A 64 7.95 -2.36 -7.59
C ALA A 64 6.77 -2.16 -6.61
N ALA A 65 5.54 -2.42 -7.05
CA ALA A 65 4.36 -2.34 -6.20
C ALA A 65 4.43 -3.30 -5.00
N ASN A 66 4.85 -4.55 -5.23
CA ASN A 66 5.05 -5.54 -4.17
C ASN A 66 6.18 -5.17 -3.22
N ALA A 67 7.28 -4.61 -3.73
CA ALA A 67 8.39 -4.14 -2.90
C ALA A 67 7.98 -2.97 -1.99
N ALA A 68 7.23 -2.00 -2.53
CA ALA A 68 6.67 -0.89 -1.76
C ALA A 68 5.69 -1.39 -0.69
N ARG A 69 4.75 -2.27 -1.07
CA ARG A 69 3.82 -2.90 -0.13
C ARG A 69 4.56 -3.58 1.02
N ALA A 70 5.59 -4.36 0.72
CA ALA A 70 6.40 -5.04 1.74
C ALA A 70 7.16 -4.04 2.62
N ALA A 71 7.68 -2.95 2.07
CA ALA A 71 8.36 -1.91 2.84
C ALA A 71 7.42 -1.20 3.83
N VAL A 72 6.22 -0.84 3.39
CA VAL A 72 5.21 -0.22 4.25
C VAL A 72 4.71 -1.20 5.32
N LEU A 73 4.49 -2.48 4.99
CA LEU A 73 4.13 -3.51 5.99
C LEU A 73 5.22 -3.72 7.05
N ARG A 74 6.50 -3.62 6.68
CA ARG A 74 7.63 -3.72 7.63
C ARG A 74 7.65 -2.62 8.69
N MET A 75 6.96 -1.50 8.46
CA MET A 75 6.79 -0.47 9.50
C MET A 75 6.00 -0.99 10.71
N GLY A 76 5.21 -2.06 10.55
CA GLY A 76 4.49 -2.73 11.64
C GLY A 76 3.21 -2.03 12.11
N TYR A 77 2.87 -0.88 11.53
CA TYR A 77 1.72 -0.07 11.94
C TYR A 77 0.42 -0.41 11.19
N PHE A 78 0.47 -1.18 10.11
CA PHE A 78 -0.68 -1.43 9.24
C PHE A 78 -1.12 -2.89 9.32
N ALA A 79 -2.43 -3.11 9.41
CA ALA A 79 -3.05 -4.42 9.31
C ALA A 79 -3.14 -4.88 7.85
N GLU A 80 -3.34 -3.93 6.94
CA GLU A 80 -3.43 -4.16 5.51
C GLU A 80 -2.75 -3.02 4.74
N VAL A 81 -2.10 -3.39 3.64
CA VAL A 81 -1.51 -2.44 2.69
C VAL A 81 -1.82 -2.96 1.28
N THR A 82 -2.43 -2.11 0.47
CA THR A 82 -2.77 -2.37 -0.92
C THR A 82 -2.15 -1.29 -1.79
N VAL A 83 -1.51 -1.71 -2.89
CA VAL A 83 -0.90 -0.80 -3.86
C VAL A 83 -1.63 -1.00 -5.18
N SER A 84 -2.28 0.05 -5.67
CA SER A 84 -2.97 0.07 -6.95
C SER A 84 -2.39 1.16 -7.84
N HIS A 85 -2.68 1.09 -9.14
CA HIS A 85 -2.25 2.09 -10.09
C HIS A 85 -3.37 2.45 -11.06
N GLU A 86 -3.30 3.67 -11.58
CA GLU A 86 -4.17 4.18 -12.63
C GLU A 86 -3.32 4.88 -13.68
N VAL A 87 -3.60 4.62 -14.96
CA VAL A 87 -2.93 5.32 -16.06
C VAL A 87 -3.67 6.63 -16.33
N THR A 88 -2.94 7.73 -16.24
CA THR A 88 -3.43 9.10 -16.47
C THR A 88 -2.68 9.74 -17.66
N PRO A 89 -3.17 10.83 -18.24
CA PRO A 89 -2.43 11.58 -19.27
C PRO A 89 -1.03 12.02 -18.82
N GLU A 90 -0.82 12.23 -17.52
CA GLU A 90 0.45 12.64 -16.92
C GLU A 90 1.42 11.45 -16.67
N GLY A 91 0.94 10.21 -16.82
CA GLY A 91 1.67 8.97 -16.53
C GLY A 91 0.92 8.07 -15.55
N VAL A 92 1.63 7.21 -14.82
CA VAL A 92 1.04 6.29 -13.85
C VAL A 92 0.90 6.95 -12.48
N THR A 93 -0.32 7.02 -11.97
CA THR A 93 -0.60 7.40 -10.59
C THR A 93 -0.69 6.14 -9.74
N VAL A 94 0.15 6.05 -8.71
CA VAL A 94 0.19 4.90 -7.80
C VAL A 94 -0.44 5.30 -6.47
N THR A 95 -1.38 4.49 -5.98
CA THR A 95 -2.06 4.72 -4.69
C THR A 95 -1.67 3.62 -3.70
N ILE A 96 -1.13 4.02 -2.55
CA ILE A 96 -0.86 3.16 -1.41
C ILE A 96 -2.02 3.35 -0.42
N ALA A 97 -2.97 2.41 -0.43
CA ALA A 97 -4.05 2.37 0.54
C ALA A 97 -3.61 1.55 1.75
N VAL A 98 -3.77 2.11 2.95
CA VAL A 98 -3.39 1.45 4.20
C VAL A 98 -4.57 1.34 5.15
N VAL A 99 -4.57 0.29 5.96
CA VAL A 99 -5.46 0.13 7.11
C VAL A 99 -4.59 0.07 8.36
N GLU A 100 -4.62 1.10 9.18
CA GLU A 100 -3.84 1.14 10.41
C GLU A 100 -4.30 0.08 11.43
N ARG A 101 -3.35 -0.47 12.19
CA ARG A 101 -3.67 -1.34 13.31
C ARG A 101 -4.33 -0.51 14.40
N LYS A 102 -5.39 -1.07 14.99
CA LYS A 102 -6.08 -0.46 16.14
C LYS A 102 -5.09 -0.11 17.24
N ARG A 103 -5.31 1.03 17.89
CA ARG A 103 -4.53 1.49 19.04
C ARG A 103 -5.41 1.56 20.29
N ILE A 104 -4.77 1.49 21.44
CA ILE A 104 -5.44 1.69 22.73
C ILE A 104 -5.63 3.18 22.94
N GLU A 105 -6.86 3.68 22.88
CA GLU A 105 -7.16 5.10 23.12
C GLU A 105 -7.28 5.41 24.60
N GLN A 106 -7.84 4.49 25.38
CA GLN A 106 -8.07 4.64 26.80
C GLN A 106 -7.98 3.29 27.51
N ILE A 107 -7.53 3.32 28.77
CA ILE A 107 -7.61 2.20 29.71
C ILE A 107 -8.36 2.73 30.94
N ALA A 108 -9.36 1.97 31.41
CA ALA A 108 -10.12 2.29 32.61
C ALA A 108 -10.30 1.03 33.45
N PHE A 109 -10.12 1.16 34.76
CA PHE A 109 -10.45 0.13 35.74
C PHE A 109 -11.77 0.51 36.39
N VAL A 110 -12.69 -0.45 36.48
CA VAL A 110 -14.04 -0.20 37.00
C VAL A 110 -14.38 -1.29 38.00
N GLY A 111 -14.90 -0.89 39.16
CA GLY A 111 -15.39 -1.81 40.19
C GLY A 111 -14.31 -2.36 41.14
N ASN A 112 -13.07 -1.92 41.00
CA ASN A 112 -12.01 -2.24 41.95
C ASN A 112 -12.19 -1.44 43.26
N THR A 113 -12.20 -2.14 44.39
CA THR A 113 -12.34 -1.52 45.74
C THR A 113 -11.14 -1.77 46.64
N VAL A 114 -10.35 -2.82 46.37
CA VAL A 114 -9.21 -3.24 47.21
C VAL A 114 -7.89 -2.67 46.68
N ILE A 115 -7.72 -2.65 45.35
CA ILE A 115 -6.49 -2.18 44.68
C ILE A 115 -6.83 -0.96 43.84
N SER A 116 -6.03 0.11 43.93
CA SER A 116 -6.25 1.34 43.16
C SER A 116 -5.92 1.17 41.68
N ASP A 117 -6.55 1.99 40.83
CA ASP A 117 -6.30 2.05 39.39
C ASP A 117 -4.82 2.22 39.05
N SER A 118 -4.09 3.06 39.81
CA SER A 118 -2.66 3.29 39.60
C SER A 118 -1.84 2.02 39.74
N VAL A 119 -2.13 1.20 40.75
CA VAL A 119 -1.42 -0.06 40.99
C VAL A 119 -1.79 -1.10 39.93
N LEU A 120 -3.06 -1.18 39.53
CA LEU A 120 -3.49 -2.06 38.44
C LEU A 120 -2.85 -1.64 37.10
N GLN A 121 -2.77 -0.33 36.83
CA GLN A 121 -2.11 0.22 35.65
C GLN A 121 -0.62 -0.13 35.62
N GLU A 122 0.08 -0.08 36.76
CA GLU A 122 1.48 -0.47 36.85
C GLU A 122 1.70 -1.96 36.62
N ALA A 123 0.75 -2.81 37.02
CA ALA A 123 0.84 -4.26 36.88
C ALA A 123 0.70 -4.74 35.42
N ILE A 124 0.00 -3.99 34.56
CA ILE A 124 -0.21 -4.35 33.15
C ILE A 124 0.85 -3.75 32.22
N ARG A 125 1.08 -4.41 31.07
CA ARG A 125 1.95 -3.92 30.00
C ARG A 125 1.22 -3.11 28.94
N THR A 126 -0.10 -3.26 28.84
CA THR A 126 -0.92 -2.46 27.91
C THR A 126 -0.83 -0.98 28.29
N ARG A 127 -0.63 -0.14 27.28
CA ARG A 127 -0.49 1.32 27.42
C ARG A 127 -1.31 2.02 26.35
N VAL A 128 -1.82 3.21 26.69
CA VAL A 128 -2.48 4.10 25.73
C VAL A 128 -1.50 4.47 24.60
N GLY A 129 -1.99 4.56 23.38
CA GLY A 129 -1.23 4.84 22.16
C GLY A 129 -0.56 3.62 21.53
N HIS A 130 -0.37 2.52 22.28
CA HIS A 130 0.19 1.29 21.74
C HIS A 130 -0.80 0.60 20.81
N VAL A 131 -0.26 -0.15 19.84
CA VAL A 131 -1.05 -1.04 18.99
C VAL A 131 -1.70 -2.13 19.85
N VAL A 132 -2.97 -2.42 19.57
CA VAL A 132 -3.73 -3.48 20.23
C VAL A 132 -3.05 -4.83 19.97
N ASP A 133 -2.69 -5.50 21.07
CA ASP A 133 -2.13 -6.84 21.08
C ASP A 133 -2.96 -7.70 22.05
N ASN A 134 -3.79 -8.59 21.48
CA ASN A 134 -4.68 -9.46 22.25
C ASN A 134 -3.93 -10.45 23.14
N GLU A 135 -2.70 -10.84 22.79
CA GLU A 135 -1.89 -11.73 23.62
C GLU A 135 -1.32 -10.98 24.83
N VAL A 136 -0.90 -9.72 24.65
CA VAL A 136 -0.50 -8.86 25.76
C VAL A 136 -1.68 -8.59 26.69
N ILE A 137 -2.84 -8.21 26.15
CA ILE A 137 -4.06 -7.97 26.93
C ILE A 137 -4.44 -9.22 27.74
N ARG A 138 -4.42 -10.41 27.13
CA ARG A 138 -4.72 -11.67 27.85
C ARG A 138 -3.74 -11.93 28.99
N ARG A 139 -2.44 -11.68 28.78
CA ARG A 139 -1.43 -11.83 29.84
C ARG A 139 -1.61 -10.79 30.95
N ASP A 140 -2.03 -9.58 30.59
CA ASP A 140 -2.32 -8.53 31.55
C ASP A 140 -3.49 -8.90 32.47
N VAL A 141 -4.54 -9.54 31.94
CA VAL A 141 -5.64 -10.07 32.77
C VAL A 141 -5.10 -11.03 33.84
N GLY A 142 -4.25 -11.99 33.46
CA GLY A 142 -3.64 -12.91 34.43
C GLY A 142 -2.76 -12.21 35.48
N ARG A 143 -2.02 -11.16 35.10
CA ARG A 143 -1.25 -10.34 36.05
C ARG A 143 -2.15 -9.65 37.07
N LEU A 144 -3.30 -9.15 36.63
CA LEU A 144 -4.28 -8.54 37.52
C LEU A 144 -4.85 -9.57 38.49
N GLU A 145 -5.23 -10.76 38.01
CA GLU A 145 -5.72 -11.87 38.86
C GLU A 145 -4.69 -12.30 39.90
N GLU A 146 -3.42 -12.44 39.52
CA GLU A 146 -2.33 -12.70 40.45
C GLU A 146 -2.16 -11.59 41.50
N GLN A 147 -2.27 -10.33 41.07
CA GLN A 147 -2.14 -9.18 41.97
C GLN A 147 -3.23 -9.17 43.05
N TYR A 148 -4.47 -9.50 42.68
CA TYR A 148 -5.55 -9.68 43.65
C TYR A 148 -5.33 -10.90 44.55
N SER A 149 -4.86 -12.02 44.00
CA SER A 149 -4.61 -13.25 44.76
C SER A 149 -3.52 -13.11 45.82
N ARG A 150 -2.60 -12.15 45.67
CA ARG A 150 -1.53 -11.88 46.65
C ARG A 150 -1.96 -10.94 47.78
N GLN A 151 -3.04 -10.18 47.60
CA GLN A 151 -3.54 -9.18 48.57
C GLN A 151 -4.80 -9.64 49.32
N GLY A 152 -5.44 -10.72 48.88
CA GLY A 152 -6.51 -11.42 49.61
C GLY A 152 -5.96 -12.53 50.50
#